data_AF-A0A956EC00-F1
#
_entry.id   AF-A0A956EC00-F1
#
_cell.length_a   1.000
_cell.length_b   1.000
_cell.length_c   1.000
_cell.angle_alpha   90.00
_cell.angle_beta   90.00
_cell.angle_gamma   90.00
#
_symmetry.space_group_name_H-M   'P 1'
#
loop_
_entity.id
_entity.type
_entity.pdbx_description
1 polymer ?
#
loop_
_entity_poly.entity_id
_entity_poly.type
_entity_poly.pdbx_seq_one_letter_code
_entity_poly.pdbx_strand_id
1 'polypeptide(L)'
;KLAANYIDNIKAYTLKEKVKNRYTGQDEEPDERLMRSIEEKIDIPESRKDDFRREIMNYIGARAVEGKKFDWQTNDRLRRALELKLFEDQKDSIKLKTLVSAVVDKETQEKIDIIKSRLMRYFGYNEVSATDVLNYVASIFARGDTKE
;
A
#
# COMPACT_ATOMS: atom_id res chain seq x y z
N LYS A 1 -0.47 -4.42 9.30
CA LYS A 1 -0.72 -3.24 10.17
C LYS A 1 -1.66 -2.19 9.55
N LEU A 2 -2.24 -2.41 8.35
CA LEU A 2 -3.18 -1.48 7.71
C LEU A 2 -4.51 -1.34 8.49
N ALA A 3 -5.13 -2.47 8.86
CA ALA A 3 -6.39 -2.49 9.60
C ALA A 3 -6.31 -1.68 10.92
N ALA A 4 -5.28 -1.90 11.73
CA ALA A 4 -5.08 -1.17 12.97
C ALA A 4 -4.93 0.34 12.73
N ASN A 5 -4.14 0.74 11.73
CA ASN A 5 -3.97 2.16 11.41
C ASN A 5 -5.30 2.80 10.97
N TYR A 6 -6.11 2.11 10.17
CA TYR A 6 -7.42 2.62 9.76
C TYR A 6 -8.35 2.84 10.95
N ILE A 7 -8.37 1.89 11.89
CA ILE A 7 -9.20 1.97 13.10
C ILE A 7 -8.73 3.10 14.03
N ASP A 8 -7.42 3.26 14.22
CA ASP A 8 -6.85 4.35 15.01
C ASP A 8 -7.26 5.72 14.42
N ASN A 9 -7.21 5.86 13.09
CA ASN A 9 -7.65 7.07 12.39
C ASN A 9 -9.17 7.30 12.47
N ILE A 10 -10.01 6.26 12.36
CA ILE A 10 -11.47 6.38 12.55
C ILE A 10 -11.80 6.85 13.97
N LYS A 11 -11.15 6.26 14.98
CA LYS A 11 -11.37 6.64 16.38
C LYS A 11 -11.04 8.12 16.57
N ALA A 12 -9.87 8.55 16.11
CA ALA A 12 -9.44 9.94 16.17
C ALA A 12 -10.41 10.88 15.44
N TYR A 13 -10.83 10.53 14.22
CA TYR A 13 -11.77 11.33 13.44
C TYR A 13 -13.15 11.47 14.10
N THR A 14 -13.68 10.37 14.64
CA THR A 14 -15.01 10.35 15.26
C THR A 14 -15.03 11.03 16.64
N LEU A 15 -13.97 10.88 17.43
CA LEU A 15 -13.83 11.50 18.74
C LEU A 15 -13.22 12.91 18.70
N LYS A 16 -12.79 13.39 17.52
CA LYS A 16 -12.00 14.63 17.36
C LYS A 16 -10.72 14.62 18.22
N GLU A 17 -10.11 13.46 18.31
CA GLU A 17 -8.82 13.25 18.98
C GLU A 17 -7.71 13.19 17.93
N LYS A 18 -6.45 13.26 18.40
CA LYS A 18 -5.27 13.09 17.55
C LYS A 18 -4.81 11.64 17.55
N VAL A 19 -4.19 11.23 16.45
CA VAL A 19 -3.54 9.92 16.33
C VAL A 19 -2.08 10.07 16.69
N LYS A 20 -1.59 9.20 17.57
CA LYS A 20 -0.16 9.16 17.89
C LYS A 20 0.61 8.48 16.76
N ASN A 21 1.49 9.24 16.10
CA ASN A 21 2.36 8.69 15.07
C ASN A 21 3.38 7.73 15.71
N ARG A 22 3.44 6.50 15.19
CA ARG A 22 4.30 5.44 15.75
C ARG A 22 5.80 5.66 15.46
N TYR A 23 6.14 6.51 14.50
CA TYR A 23 7.53 6.77 14.10
C TYR A 23 8.09 8.02 14.78
N THR A 24 7.30 9.08 14.86
CA THR A 24 7.72 10.36 15.46
C THR A 24 7.29 10.50 16.92
N GLY A 25 6.31 9.71 17.37
CA GLY A 25 5.72 9.80 18.70
C GLY A 25 4.83 11.02 18.91
N GLN A 26 4.67 11.87 17.90
CA GLN A 26 3.89 13.11 17.95
C GLN A 26 2.40 12.85 17.70
N ASP A 27 1.56 13.73 18.22
CA ASP A 27 0.12 13.71 17.99
C ASP A 27 -0.22 14.43 16.68
N GLU A 28 -0.73 13.67 15.71
CA GLU A 28 -1.08 14.13 14.37
C GLU A 28 -2.60 14.10 14.17
N GLU A 29 -3.10 14.94 13.27
CA GLU A 29 -4.51 14.87 12.85
C GLU A 29 -4.78 13.53 12.15
N PRO A 30 -6.01 12.99 12.24
CA PRO A 30 -6.37 11.76 11.57
C PRO A 30 -6.15 11.86 10.05
N ASP A 31 -5.50 10.85 9.48
CA ASP A 31 -5.21 10.78 8.05
C ASP A 31 -6.47 10.41 7.27
N GLU A 32 -7.23 11.44 6.87
CA GLU A 32 -8.41 11.27 6.03
C GLU A 32 -8.08 10.72 4.65
N ARG A 33 -6.88 10.98 4.11
CA ARG A 33 -6.49 10.46 2.79
C ARG A 33 -6.35 8.95 2.85
N LEU A 34 -5.71 8.43 3.90
CA LEU A 34 -5.62 7.00 4.14
C LEU A 34 -7.02 6.39 4.27
N MET A 35 -7.90 6.99 5.09
CA MET A 35 -9.26 6.46 5.28
C MET A 35 -10.05 6.45 3.96
N ARG A 36 -10.03 7.55 3.19
CA ARG A 36 -10.68 7.65 1.88
C ARG A 36 -10.15 6.60 0.91
N SER A 37 -8.84 6.37 0.86
CA SER A 37 -8.23 5.39 -0.04
C SER A 37 -8.71 3.95 0.20
N ILE A 38 -9.20 3.65 1.41
CA ILE A 38 -9.79 2.35 1.78
C ILE A 38 -11.29 2.36 1.50
N GLU A 39 -12.00 3.40 1.94
CA GLU A 39 -13.46 3.56 1.79
C GLU A 39 -13.89 3.55 0.31
N GLU A 40 -13.10 4.17 -0.56
CA GLU A 40 -13.36 4.23 -2.00
C GLU A 40 -13.25 2.86 -2.68
N LYS A 41 -12.56 1.87 -2.08
CA LYS A 41 -12.47 0.51 -2.64
C LYS A 41 -13.77 -0.27 -2.60
N ILE A 42 -14.70 0.15 -1.76
CA ILE A 42 -16.05 -0.43 -1.66
C ILE A 42 -17.11 0.60 -2.08
N ASP A 43 -16.73 1.52 -2.96
CA ASP A 43 -17.60 2.50 -3.61
C ASP A 43 -18.35 3.41 -2.62
N ILE A 44 -17.73 3.75 -1.48
CA ILE A 44 -18.32 4.69 -0.52
C ILE A 44 -18.11 6.12 -1.04
N PRO A 45 -19.18 6.81 -1.46
CA PRO A 45 -19.07 8.19 -1.93
C PRO A 45 -18.67 9.10 -0.78
N GLU A 46 -18.06 10.24 -1.11
CA GLU A 46 -17.61 11.22 -0.11
C GLU A 46 -18.75 11.70 0.80
N SER A 47 -19.95 11.87 0.25
CA SER A 47 -21.15 12.25 1.00
C SER A 47 -21.55 11.25 2.09
N ARG A 48 -21.10 9.99 2.00
CA ARG A 48 -21.38 8.93 2.98
C ARG A 48 -20.16 8.53 3.82
N LYS A 49 -19.05 9.25 3.71
CA LYS A 49 -17.83 8.93 4.49
C LYS A 49 -18.10 8.99 5.99
N ASP A 50 -18.82 10.01 6.44
CA ASP A 50 -19.09 10.23 7.86
C ASP A 50 -20.02 9.16 8.43
N ASP A 51 -21.07 8.80 7.68
CA ASP A 51 -21.99 7.72 8.04
C ASP A 51 -21.26 6.40 8.17
N PHE A 52 -20.39 6.07 7.21
CA PHE A 52 -19.63 4.82 7.22
C PHE A 52 -18.64 4.77 8.39
N ARG A 53 -17.90 5.87 8.65
CA ARG A 53 -16.99 5.95 9.80
C ARG A 53 -17.73 5.79 11.14
N ARG A 54 -18.91 6.40 11.28
CA ARG A 54 -19.78 6.24 12.45
C ARG A 54 -20.31 4.81 12.58
N GLU A 55 -20.71 4.18 11.49
CA GLU A 55 -21.15 2.78 11.45
C GLU A 55 -20.06 1.84 11.99
N ILE A 56 -18.81 2.04 11.53
CA ILE A 56 -17.66 1.26 12.02
C ILE A 56 -17.39 1.54 13.50
N MET A 57 -17.43 2.80 13.94
CA MET A 57 -17.20 3.14 15.35
C MET A 57 -18.29 2.56 16.27
N ASN A 58 -19.55 2.62 15.85
CA ASN A 58 -20.68 2.01 16.56
C ASN A 58 -20.53 0.49 16.65
N TYR A 59 -20.08 -0.15 15.58
CA TYR A 59 -19.81 -1.59 15.57
C TYR A 59 -18.70 -1.97 16.55
N ILE A 60 -17.60 -1.21 16.58
CA ILE A 60 -16.51 -1.38 17.55
C ILE A 60 -17.04 -1.20 18.97
N GLY A 61 -17.81 -0.14 19.20
CA GLY A 61 -18.42 0.16 20.50
C GLY A 61 -19.33 -0.95 21.00
N ALA A 62 -20.23 -1.48 20.15
CA ALA A 62 -21.11 -2.58 20.48
C ALA A 62 -20.33 -3.84 20.91
N ARG A 63 -19.27 -4.19 20.17
CA ARG A 63 -18.39 -5.32 20.53
C ARG A 63 -17.64 -5.10 21.84
N ALA A 64 -17.19 -3.87 22.09
CA ALA A 64 -16.49 -3.51 23.33
C ALA A 64 -17.43 -3.59 24.55
N VAL A 65 -18.70 -3.18 24.42
CA VAL A 65 -19.72 -3.32 25.46
C VAL A 65 -20.00 -4.80 25.78
N GLU A 66 -19.97 -5.68 24.78
CA GLU A 66 -20.05 -7.14 24.97
C GLU A 66 -18.78 -7.76 25.60
N GLY A 67 -17.75 -6.97 25.92
CA GLY A 67 -16.47 -7.45 26.44
C GLY A 67 -15.62 -8.21 25.40
N LYS A 68 -15.99 -8.15 24.12
CA LYS A 68 -15.28 -8.81 23.03
C LYS A 68 -14.26 -7.87 22.41
N LYS A 69 -13.13 -8.43 21.98
CA LYS A 69 -12.16 -7.68 21.17
C LYS A 69 -12.73 -7.48 19.77
N PHE A 70 -12.57 -6.27 19.23
CA PHE A 70 -12.91 -5.99 17.85
C PHE A 70 -11.95 -6.75 16.92
N ASP A 71 -12.53 -7.47 15.97
CA ASP A 71 -11.82 -8.11 14.88
C ASP A 71 -12.34 -7.56 13.55
N TRP A 72 -11.46 -7.01 12.74
CA TRP A 72 -11.78 -6.42 11.44
C TRP A 72 -12.36 -7.46 10.47
N GLN A 73 -12.10 -8.75 10.67
CA GLN A 73 -12.65 -9.84 9.85
C GLN A 73 -14.16 -10.04 10.04
N THR A 74 -14.72 -9.58 11.15
CA THR A 74 -16.13 -9.78 11.52
C THR A 74 -17.10 -8.83 10.82
N ASN A 75 -16.59 -7.81 10.12
CA ASN A 75 -17.37 -6.92 9.28
C ASN A 75 -17.00 -7.12 7.81
N ASP A 76 -17.91 -7.70 7.02
CA ASP A 76 -17.64 -8.06 5.62
C ASP A 76 -17.39 -6.84 4.71
N ARG A 77 -17.93 -5.66 5.03
CA ARG A 77 -17.70 -4.45 4.24
C ARG A 77 -16.28 -3.93 4.51
N LEU A 78 -15.91 -3.82 5.77
CA LEU A 78 -14.57 -3.39 6.17
C LEU A 78 -13.50 -4.37 5.71
N ARG A 79 -13.73 -5.68 5.89
CA ARG A 79 -12.80 -6.73 5.44
C ARG A 79 -12.50 -6.59 3.95
N ARG A 80 -13.54 -6.51 3.11
CA ARG A 80 -13.40 -6.33 1.66
C ARG A 80 -12.65 -5.06 1.28
N ALA A 81 -12.96 -3.94 1.94
CA ALA A 81 -12.27 -2.67 1.69
C ALA A 81 -10.76 -2.77 1.95
N LEU A 82 -10.39 -3.37 3.09
CA LEU A 82 -9.01 -3.58 3.49
C LEU A 82 -8.28 -4.59 2.60
N GLU A 83 -8.95 -5.67 2.19
CA GLU A 83 -8.41 -6.66 1.26
C GLU A 83 -8.13 -6.05 -0.11
N LEU A 84 -9.09 -5.30 -0.67
CA LEU A 84 -8.93 -4.61 -1.95
C LEU A 84 -7.80 -3.58 -1.89
N LYS A 85 -7.70 -2.83 -0.79
CA LYS A 85 -6.61 -1.87 -0.60
C LYS A 85 -5.25 -2.58 -0.50
N LEU A 86 -5.17 -3.65 0.29
CA LEU A 86 -3.94 -4.43 0.41
C LEU A 86 -3.52 -5.04 -0.92
N PHE A 87 -4.49 -5.54 -1.70
CA PHE A 87 -4.23 -6.09 -3.02
C PHE A 87 -3.74 -5.02 -3.99
N GLU A 88 -4.32 -3.82 -3.97
CA GLU A 88 -3.83 -2.68 -4.77
C GLU A 88 -2.39 -2.30 -4.38
N ASP A 89 -2.12 -2.10 -3.10
CA ASP A 89 -0.79 -1.70 -2.61
C ASP A 89 0.27 -2.77 -2.93
N GLN A 90 -0.14 -4.04 -2.97
CA GLN A 90 0.73 -5.15 -3.35
C GLN A 90 0.73 -5.44 -4.86
N LYS A 91 -0.19 -4.88 -5.65
CA LYS A 91 -0.36 -5.20 -7.08
C LYS A 91 0.92 -4.92 -7.86
N ASP A 92 1.60 -3.83 -7.56
CA ASP A 92 2.84 -3.47 -8.25
C ASP A 92 4.01 -4.33 -7.78
N SER A 93 4.05 -4.70 -6.50
CA SER A 93 5.04 -5.66 -5.98
C SER A 93 4.84 -7.07 -6.54
N ILE A 94 3.59 -7.50 -6.71
CA ILE A 94 3.21 -8.80 -7.29
C ILE A 94 3.50 -8.80 -8.78
N LYS A 95 3.12 -7.75 -9.51
CA LYS A 95 3.47 -7.60 -10.93
C LYS A 95 4.98 -7.58 -11.13
N LEU A 96 5.74 -6.89 -10.28
CA LEU A 96 7.19 -6.85 -10.41
C LEU A 96 7.80 -8.23 -10.15
N LYS A 97 7.34 -8.97 -9.12
CA LYS A 97 7.77 -10.35 -8.89
C LYS A 97 7.40 -11.29 -10.04
N THR A 98 6.18 -11.19 -10.57
CA THR A 98 5.71 -12.03 -11.68
C THR A 98 6.33 -11.63 -13.03
N LEU A 99 6.59 -10.36 -13.30
CA LEU A 99 7.31 -9.91 -14.50
C LEU A 99 8.78 -10.33 -14.43
N VAL A 100 9.40 -10.24 -13.26
CA VAL A 100 10.77 -10.72 -13.02
C VAL A 100 10.84 -12.26 -13.06
N SER A 101 9.76 -12.99 -12.74
CA SER A 101 9.77 -14.46 -12.70
C SER A 101 9.19 -15.16 -13.94
N ALA A 102 8.30 -14.53 -14.71
CA ALA A 102 7.50 -15.21 -15.73
C ALA A 102 7.83 -14.82 -17.17
N VAL A 103 8.45 -13.67 -17.45
CA VAL A 103 8.83 -13.32 -18.83
C VAL A 103 10.09 -12.47 -18.84
N VAL A 104 11.24 -13.11 -18.66
CA VAL A 104 12.39 -12.69 -19.44
C VAL A 104 12.56 -13.77 -20.50
N ASP A 105 12.01 -13.51 -21.69
CA ASP A 105 12.28 -14.34 -22.86
C ASP A 105 13.79 -14.50 -23.04
N LYS A 106 14.26 -15.64 -23.53
CA LYS A 106 15.69 -15.97 -23.59
C LYS A 106 16.47 -14.89 -24.36
N GLU A 107 15.86 -14.32 -25.40
CA GLU A 107 16.43 -13.21 -26.17
C GLU A 107 16.56 -11.91 -25.36
N THR A 108 15.62 -11.66 -24.44
CA THR A 108 15.64 -10.47 -23.57
C THR A 108 16.68 -10.62 -22.47
N GLN A 109 16.87 -11.84 -21.94
CA GLN A 109 17.89 -12.13 -20.95
C GLN A 109 19.29 -11.93 -21.54
N GLU A 110 19.51 -12.40 -22.77
CA GLU A 110 20.77 -12.19 -23.48
C GLU A 110 21.08 -10.69 -23.69
N LYS A 111 20.08 -9.87 -24.03
CA LYS A 111 20.25 -8.41 -24.15
C LYS A 111 20.60 -7.77 -22.81
N ILE A 112 19.95 -8.18 -21.72
CA ILE A 112 20.24 -7.71 -20.36
C ILE A 112 21.69 -8.05 -19.99
N ASP A 113 22.14 -9.27 -20.30
CA ASP A 113 23.49 -9.73 -19.96
C ASP A 113 24.58 -8.99 -20.77
N ILE A 114 24.30 -8.65 -22.03
CA ILE A 114 25.16 -7.77 -22.84
C ILE A 114 25.28 -6.38 -22.20
N ILE A 115 24.17 -5.80 -21.73
CA ILE A 115 24.16 -4.48 -21.10
C ILE A 115 24.93 -4.50 -19.78
N LYS A 116 24.70 -5.51 -18.92
CA LYS A 116 25.48 -5.71 -17.69
C LYS A 116 26.97 -5.80 -18.00
N SER A 117 27.34 -6.60 -19.00
CA SER A 117 28.75 -6.75 -19.43
C SER A 117 29.38 -5.42 -19.87
N ARG A 118 28.63 -4.56 -20.56
CA ARG A 118 29.10 -3.21 -20.93
C ARG A 118 29.23 -2.28 -19.73
N LEU A 119 28.27 -2.28 -18.81
CA LEU A 119 28.32 -1.49 -17.58
C LEU A 119 29.57 -1.85 -16.75
N MET A 120 29.86 -3.14 -16.63
CA MET A 120 31.05 -3.61 -15.91
C MET A 120 32.36 -3.21 -16.62
N ARG A 121 32.44 -3.42 -17.95
CA ARG A 121 33.68 -3.17 -18.71
C ARG A 121 34.02 -1.69 -18.90
N TYR A 122 33.02 -0.85 -19.17
CA TYR A 122 33.25 0.55 -19.57
C TYR A 122 33.02 1.55 -18.45
N PHE A 123 32.26 1.18 -17.42
CA PHE A 123 31.86 2.10 -16.36
C PHE A 123 32.22 1.60 -14.95
N GLY A 124 32.92 0.46 -14.84
CA GLY A 124 33.46 -0.05 -13.58
C GLY A 124 32.42 -0.58 -12.60
N TYR A 125 31.20 -0.87 -13.06
CA TYR A 125 30.18 -1.49 -12.21
C TYR A 125 30.58 -2.92 -11.84
N ASN A 126 30.16 -3.38 -10.67
CA ASN A 126 30.16 -4.80 -10.33
C ASN A 126 28.79 -5.42 -10.70
N GLU A 127 28.71 -6.74 -10.71
CA GLU A 127 27.51 -7.47 -11.17
C GLU A 127 26.22 -7.09 -10.40
N VAL A 128 26.35 -6.88 -9.09
CA VAL A 128 25.23 -6.49 -8.21
C VAL A 128 24.74 -5.08 -8.56
N SER A 129 25.66 -4.11 -8.59
CA SER A 129 25.34 -2.71 -8.91
C SER A 129 24.80 -2.54 -10.34
N ALA A 130 25.30 -3.29 -11.33
CA ALA A 130 24.76 -3.29 -12.68
C ALA A 130 23.31 -3.81 -12.72
N THR A 131 23.00 -4.82 -11.91
CA THR A 131 21.65 -5.37 -11.79
C THR A 131 20.70 -4.39 -11.10
N ASP A 132 21.15 -3.75 -10.02
CA ASP A 132 20.35 -2.79 -9.25
C ASP A 132 20.01 -1.55 -10.07
N VAL A 133 20.95 -1.03 -10.86
CA VAL A 133 20.71 0.11 -11.76
C VAL A 133 19.66 -0.23 -12.81
N LEU A 134 19.74 -1.42 -13.42
CA LEU A 134 18.76 -1.86 -14.41
C LEU A 134 17.36 -2.01 -13.80
N ASN A 135 17.27 -2.57 -12.59
CA ASN A 135 16.01 -2.68 -11.85
C ASN A 135 15.44 -1.30 -11.49
N TYR A 136 16.30 -0.36 -11.08
CA TYR A 136 15.90 1.00 -10.75
C TYR A 136 15.34 1.72 -11.98
N VAL A 137 16.02 1.66 -13.12
CA VAL A 137 15.55 2.26 -14.39
C VAL A 137 14.23 1.62 -14.83
N ALA A 138 14.10 0.29 -14.75
CA ALA A 138 12.85 -0.40 -15.06
C ALA A 138 11.69 0.08 -14.17
N SER A 139 11.96 0.35 -12.90
CA SER A 139 10.94 0.87 -11.96
C SER A 139 10.49 2.30 -12.30
N ILE A 140 11.38 3.16 -12.83
CA ILE A 140 11.04 4.51 -13.30
C ILE A 140 10.10 4.42 -14.51
N PHE A 141 10.46 3.59 -15.49
CA PHE A 141 9.62 3.37 -16.68
C PHE A 141 8.26 2.78 -16.32
N ALA A 142 8.20 1.84 -15.37
CA ALA A 142 6.94 1.25 -14.91
C ALA A 142 6.03 2.25 -14.15
N ARG A 143 6.62 3.26 -13.51
CA ARG A 143 5.89 4.32 -12.80
C ARG A 143 5.39 5.43 -13.72
N GLY A 144 5.81 5.46 -14.99
CA GLY A 144 5.43 6.50 -15.94
C GLY A 144 6.08 7.86 -15.69
N ASP A 145 7.10 7.92 -14.83
CA ASP A 145 7.88 9.13 -14.54
C ASP A 145 8.91 9.38 -15.66
N THR A 146 8.46 9.48 -16.91
CA THR A 146 9.26 10.10 -17.97
C THR A 146 9.07 11.61 -17.85
N LYS A 147 10.04 12.31 -17.27
CA LYS A 147 10.15 13.76 -17.45
C LYS A 147 10.29 14.02 -18.94
N GLU A 148 9.35 14.78 -19.50
CA GLU A 148 9.58 15.53 -20.75
C GLU A 148 10.79 16.46 -20.60
#